data_AF-A0A9D6H1L2-F1
#
_entry.id   AF-A0A9D6H1L2-F1
#
_cell.length_a   1.000
_cell.length_b   1.000
_cell.length_c   1.000
_cell.angle_alpha   90.00
_cell.angle_beta   90.00
_cell.angle_gamma   90.00
#
_symmetry.space_group_name_H-M   'P 1'
#
loop_
_entity.id
_entity.type
_entity.pdbx_description
1 polymer ?
#
loop_
_entity_poly.entity_id
_entity_poly.type
_entity_poly.pdbx_seq_one_letter_code
_entity_poly.pdbx_strand_id
1 'polypeptide(L)'
;MATEAEAAGGAHNVAMPQLDFSTYANQIFWMVVALVAIYLIVTRLVVPRIGGVLAERSDTINRDIAAAEELKRKAVAAETAYNKALADARAEAAKIVAAAKADIQKDLDAATARADAQIMAKAAESEKRIADIRDHALESVTEVARDTAGEIVAHFGGSVDAGAVGDAVAARLKG
;
A
#
# COMPACT_ATOMS: atom_id res chain seq x y z
N MET A 1 -116.15 65.45 -0.61
CA MET A 1 -116.04 65.17 0.84
C MET A 1 -114.99 64.09 1.04
N ALA A 2 -114.16 64.25 2.06
CA ALA A 2 -113.05 63.37 2.43
C ALA A 2 -113.52 62.11 3.17
N THR A 3 -112.59 61.13 3.26
CA THR A 3 -112.47 59.98 4.20
C THR A 3 -113.55 58.88 4.07
N GLU A 4 -113.24 57.58 4.04
CA GLU A 4 -112.38 56.79 4.93
C GLU A 4 -111.64 55.63 4.23
N ALA A 5 -110.63 55.12 4.93
CA ALA A 5 -109.83 53.94 4.66
C ALA A 5 -110.59 52.63 4.94
N GLU A 6 -110.30 51.57 4.21
CA GLU A 6 -110.29 50.22 4.77
C GLU A 6 -109.23 49.34 4.09
N ALA A 7 -108.63 48.49 4.91
CA ALA A 7 -107.33 47.88 4.70
C ALA A 7 -107.39 46.52 3.99
N ALA A 8 -106.28 46.24 3.30
CA ALA A 8 -105.58 44.96 3.16
C ALA A 8 -106.35 43.63 3.23
N GLY A 9 -106.10 42.78 2.21
CA GLY A 9 -106.07 41.32 2.41
C GLY A 9 -106.45 40.51 1.18
N GLY A 10 -105.47 39.91 0.50
CA GLY A 10 -105.71 39.06 -0.67
C GLY A 10 -104.53 38.20 -1.13
N ALA A 11 -103.87 37.51 -0.17
CA ALA A 11 -103.06 36.30 -0.32
C ALA A 11 -102.03 36.22 -1.47
N HIS A 12 -101.03 37.11 -1.44
CA HIS A 12 -99.69 36.74 -1.93
C HIS A 12 -99.14 35.70 -0.96
N ASN A 13 -99.09 34.43 -1.36
CA ASN A 13 -98.38 33.41 -0.59
C ASN A 13 -96.93 33.87 -0.48
N VAL A 14 -96.54 34.37 0.70
CA VAL A 14 -95.16 34.63 1.06
C VAL A 14 -94.49 33.28 1.26
N ALA A 15 -94.27 32.55 0.16
CA ALA A 15 -93.11 31.70 0.06
C ALA A 15 -91.93 32.67 0.18
N MET A 16 -91.06 32.47 1.17
CA MET A 16 -89.82 33.25 1.24
C MET A 16 -89.23 33.29 -0.19
N PRO A 17 -88.89 34.45 -0.78
CA PRO A 17 -88.47 34.55 -2.19
C PRO A 17 -87.34 33.60 -2.60
N GLN A 18 -86.59 33.13 -1.61
CA GLN A 18 -85.53 32.12 -1.64
C GLN A 18 -86.00 30.66 -1.82
N LEU A 19 -87.30 30.35 -1.72
CA LEU A 19 -87.90 29.01 -1.91
C LEU A 19 -88.81 28.93 -3.16
N ASP A 20 -88.66 29.85 -4.11
CA ASP A 20 -89.38 29.79 -5.38
C ASP A 20 -88.71 28.80 -6.36
N PHE A 21 -89.24 27.58 -6.40
CA PHE A 21 -88.78 26.48 -7.24
C PHE A 21 -88.87 26.74 -8.75
N SER A 22 -89.61 27.76 -9.20
CA SER A 22 -89.70 28.08 -10.63
C SER A 22 -88.37 28.53 -11.23
N THR A 23 -87.47 29.10 -10.41
CA THR A 23 -86.15 29.59 -10.84
C THR A 23 -85.05 28.52 -10.78
N TYR A 24 -85.30 27.41 -10.09
CA TYR A 24 -84.29 26.39 -9.79
C TYR A 24 -83.79 25.69 -11.05
N ALA A 25 -84.65 25.45 -12.03
CA ALA A 25 -84.26 24.80 -13.29
C ALA A 25 -83.21 25.63 -14.07
N ASN A 26 -83.38 26.96 -14.12
CA ASN A 26 -82.41 27.86 -14.76
C ASN A 26 -81.09 27.93 -13.97
N GLN A 27 -81.16 28.00 -12.64
CA GLN A 27 -79.96 27.97 -11.79
C GLN A 27 -79.18 26.65 -11.94
N ILE A 28 -79.88 25.51 -11.95
CA ILE A 28 -79.28 24.19 -12.15
C ILE A 28 -78.63 24.10 -13.54
N PHE A 29 -79.29 24.61 -14.58
CA PHE A 29 -78.69 24.64 -15.93
C PHE A 29 -77.33 25.36 -15.94
N TRP A 30 -77.27 26.58 -15.41
CA TRP A 30 -76.01 27.33 -15.34
C TRP A 30 -74.98 26.70 -14.40
N MET A 31 -75.42 26.06 -13.31
CA MET A 31 -74.54 25.30 -12.43
C MET A 31 -73.87 24.15 -13.18
N VAL A 32 -74.64 23.38 -13.95
CA VAL A 32 -74.10 22.28 -14.78
C VAL A 32 -73.14 22.82 -15.84
N VAL A 33 -73.49 23.92 -16.51
CA VAL A 33 -72.61 24.56 -17.50
C VAL A 33 -71.29 25.01 -16.87
N ALA A 34 -71.34 25.69 -15.71
CA ALA A 34 -70.15 26.13 -14.99
C ALA A 34 -69.32 24.95 -14.49
N LEU A 35 -69.95 23.91 -13.96
CA LEU A 35 -69.29 22.68 -13.51
C LEU A 35 -68.54 22.00 -14.67
N VAL A 36 -69.19 21.86 -15.83
CA VAL A 36 -68.57 21.28 -17.03
C VAL A 36 -67.41 22.14 -17.51
N ALA A 37 -67.57 23.48 -17.54
CA ALA A 37 -66.49 24.38 -17.91
C ALA A 37 -65.26 24.24 -16.99
N ILE A 38 -65.47 24.22 -15.67
CA ILE A 38 -64.40 24.02 -14.69
C ILE A 38 -63.77 22.63 -14.85
N TYR A 39 -64.58 21.58 -15.00
CA TYR A 39 -64.09 20.21 -15.18
C TYR A 39 -63.17 20.09 -16.40
N LEU A 40 -63.54 20.71 -17.52
CA LEU A 40 -62.72 20.75 -18.72
C LEU A 40 -61.42 21.52 -18.49
N ILE A 41 -61.45 22.67 -17.82
CA ILE A 41 -60.24 23.44 -17.48
C ILE A 41 -59.30 22.60 -16.61
N VAL A 42 -59.81 21.99 -15.53
CA VAL A 42 -58.98 21.19 -14.62
C VAL A 42 -58.36 20.00 -15.35
N THR A 43 -59.17 19.25 -16.10
CA THR A 43 -58.71 18.05 -16.81
C THR A 43 -57.74 18.38 -17.94
N ARG A 44 -57.96 19.47 -18.66
CA ARG A 44 -57.19 19.80 -19.87
C ARG A 44 -55.99 20.72 -19.63
N LEU A 45 -55.97 21.48 -18.54
CA LEU A 45 -54.88 22.41 -18.22
C LEU A 45 -54.18 22.07 -16.90
N VAL A 46 -54.92 21.89 -15.81
CA VAL A 46 -54.33 21.77 -14.46
C VAL A 46 -53.64 20.42 -14.27
N VAL A 47 -54.35 19.32 -14.54
CA VAL A 47 -53.81 17.95 -14.41
C VAL A 47 -52.56 17.74 -15.28
N PRO A 48 -52.53 18.08 -16.59
CA PRO A 48 -51.32 17.87 -17.40
C PRO A 48 -50.14 18.74 -16.95
N ARG A 49 -50.38 19.96 -16.44
CA ARG A 49 -49.31 20.80 -15.87
C ARG A 49 -48.65 20.15 -14.65
N ILE A 50 -49.46 19.61 -13.72
CA ILE A 50 -48.96 18.91 -12.53
C ILE A 50 -48.23 17.62 -12.93
N GLY A 51 -48.79 16.88 -13.90
CA GLY A 51 -48.16 15.67 -14.44
C GLY A 51 -46.79 15.94 -15.05
N GLY A 52 -46.62 17.06 -15.78
CA GLY A 52 -45.34 17.47 -16.34
C GLY A 52 -44.27 17.75 -15.27
N VAL A 53 -44.63 18.48 -14.21
CA VAL A 53 -43.70 18.77 -13.09
C VAL A 53 -43.32 17.48 -12.35
N LEU A 54 -44.26 16.56 -12.15
CA LEU A 54 -43.98 15.30 -11.49
C LEU A 54 -43.06 14.42 -12.34
N ALA A 55 -43.29 14.36 -13.66
CA ALA A 55 -42.43 13.64 -14.60
C ALA A 55 -41.00 14.21 -14.60
N GLU A 56 -40.85 15.53 -14.67
CA GLU A 56 -39.53 16.19 -14.64
C GLU A 56 -38.75 15.88 -13.35
N ARG A 57 -39.45 15.88 -12.19
CA ARG A 57 -38.84 15.49 -10.91
C ARG A 57 -38.44 14.02 -10.91
N SER A 58 -39.32 13.13 -11.35
CA SER A 58 -39.02 11.69 -11.45
C SER A 58 -37.82 11.44 -12.37
N ASP A 59 -37.76 12.10 -13.52
CA ASP A 59 -36.65 11.97 -14.48
C ASP A 59 -35.33 12.50 -13.91
N THR A 60 -35.39 13.59 -13.14
CA THR A 60 -34.20 14.14 -12.46
C THR A 60 -33.70 13.18 -11.38
N ILE A 61 -34.60 12.69 -10.52
CA ILE A 61 -34.26 11.69 -9.49
C ILE A 61 -33.65 10.44 -10.13
N ASN A 62 -34.26 9.92 -11.19
CA ASN A 62 -33.75 8.73 -11.87
C ASN A 62 -32.38 8.96 -12.50
N ARG A 63 -32.15 10.14 -13.11
CA ARG A 63 -30.81 10.52 -13.61
C ARG A 63 -29.79 10.59 -12.50
N ASP A 64 -30.14 11.22 -11.38
CA ASP A 64 -29.22 11.39 -10.26
C ASP A 64 -28.88 10.04 -9.62
N ILE A 65 -29.86 9.15 -9.48
CA ILE A 65 -29.63 7.77 -9.02
C ILE A 65 -28.70 7.03 -9.98
N ALA A 66 -28.98 7.08 -11.29
CA ALA A 66 -28.14 6.41 -12.29
C ALA A 66 -26.70 6.96 -12.29
N ALA A 67 -26.54 8.28 -12.17
CA ALA A 67 -25.24 8.93 -12.06
C ALA A 67 -24.51 8.52 -10.77
N ALA A 68 -25.21 8.47 -9.64
CA ALA A 68 -24.65 8.04 -8.36
C ALA A 68 -24.21 6.57 -8.39
N GLU A 69 -25.01 5.68 -8.98
CA GLU A 69 -24.65 4.27 -9.18
C GLU A 69 -23.41 4.12 -10.06
N GLU A 70 -23.34 4.87 -11.16
CA GLU A 70 -22.19 4.84 -12.05
C GLU A 70 -20.91 5.35 -11.36
N LEU A 71 -21.01 6.45 -10.61
CA LEU A 71 -19.90 6.97 -9.80
C LEU A 71 -19.47 5.95 -8.73
N LYS A 72 -20.42 5.28 -8.08
CA LYS A 72 -20.13 4.22 -7.12
C LYS A 72 -19.41 3.04 -7.78
N ARG A 73 -19.87 2.59 -8.95
CA ARG A 73 -19.20 1.52 -9.71
C ARG A 73 -17.78 1.91 -10.10
N LYS A 74 -17.58 3.14 -10.59
CA LYS A 74 -16.25 3.67 -10.92
C LYS A 74 -15.34 3.74 -9.70
N ALA A 75 -15.86 4.19 -8.55
CA ALA A 75 -15.10 4.24 -7.31
C ALA A 75 -14.65 2.84 -6.86
N VAL A 76 -15.56 1.86 -6.86
CA VAL A 76 -15.23 0.46 -6.50
C VAL A 76 -14.24 -0.14 -7.50
N ALA A 77 -14.39 0.11 -8.80
CA ALA A 77 -13.44 -0.34 -9.82
C ALA A 77 -12.05 0.29 -9.65
N ALA A 78 -12.00 1.59 -9.33
CA ALA A 78 -10.75 2.29 -9.06
C ALA A 78 -10.07 1.78 -7.77
N GLU A 79 -10.84 1.55 -6.70
CA GLU A 79 -10.35 1.01 -5.44
C GLU A 79 -9.79 -0.41 -5.63
N THR A 80 -10.50 -1.27 -6.35
CA THR A 80 -10.01 -2.63 -6.66
C THR A 80 -8.77 -2.61 -7.53
N ALA A 81 -8.70 -1.75 -8.55
CA ALA A 81 -7.50 -1.59 -9.37
C ALA A 81 -6.31 -1.05 -8.56
N TYR A 82 -6.54 -0.07 -7.68
CA TYR A 82 -5.54 0.48 -6.77
C TYR A 82 -5.00 -0.57 -5.80
N ASN A 83 -5.89 -1.31 -5.14
CA ASN A 83 -5.52 -2.37 -4.20
C ASN A 83 -4.74 -3.50 -4.89
N LYS A 84 -5.14 -3.85 -6.12
CA LYS A 84 -4.38 -4.81 -6.95
C LYS A 84 -2.98 -4.29 -7.28
N ALA A 85 -2.88 -3.05 -7.78
CA ALA A 85 -1.58 -2.45 -8.09
C ALA A 85 -0.66 -2.36 -6.86
N LEU A 86 -1.22 -2.06 -5.69
CA LEU A 86 -0.48 -2.05 -4.44
C LEU A 86 0.01 -3.45 -4.02
N ALA A 87 -0.84 -4.46 -4.18
CA ALA A 87 -0.47 -5.85 -3.91
C ALA A 87 0.64 -6.34 -4.86
N ASP A 88 0.50 -6.05 -6.17
CA ASP A 88 1.48 -6.40 -7.19
C ASP A 88 2.82 -5.69 -6.93
N ALA A 89 2.80 -4.40 -6.58
CA ALA A 89 4.01 -3.65 -6.24
C ALA A 89 4.72 -4.21 -4.99
N ARG A 90 3.96 -4.60 -3.96
CA ARG A 90 4.52 -5.23 -2.75
C ARG A 90 5.12 -6.60 -3.06
N ALA A 91 4.45 -7.40 -3.89
CA ALA A 91 4.96 -8.69 -4.32
C ALA A 91 6.26 -8.53 -5.13
N GLU A 92 6.32 -7.56 -6.03
CA GLU A 92 7.51 -7.31 -6.84
C GLU A 92 8.67 -6.78 -5.98
N ALA A 93 8.41 -5.85 -5.06
CA ALA A 93 9.41 -5.41 -4.10
C ALA A 93 9.97 -6.58 -3.27
N ALA A 94 9.10 -7.49 -2.80
CA ALA A 94 9.52 -8.67 -2.06
C ALA A 94 10.40 -9.60 -2.91
N LYS A 95 10.07 -9.80 -4.20
CA LYS A 95 10.92 -10.57 -5.12
C LYS A 95 12.28 -9.92 -5.33
N ILE A 96 12.33 -8.61 -5.55
CA ILE A 96 13.59 -7.87 -5.73
C ILE A 96 14.47 -8.02 -4.49
N VAL A 97 13.89 -7.85 -3.29
CA VAL A 97 14.64 -8.03 -2.03
C VAL A 97 15.14 -9.46 -1.87
N ALA A 98 14.33 -10.47 -2.22
CA ALA A 98 14.74 -11.87 -2.14
C ALA A 98 15.87 -12.18 -3.13
N ALA A 99 15.77 -11.70 -4.37
CA ALA A 99 16.81 -11.86 -5.40
C ALA A 99 18.12 -11.17 -4.97
N ALA A 100 18.05 -9.91 -4.52
CA ALA A 100 19.21 -9.17 -4.05
C ALA A 100 19.89 -9.86 -2.86
N LYS A 101 19.13 -10.41 -1.91
CA LYS A 101 19.69 -11.18 -0.78
C LYS A 101 20.39 -12.46 -1.27
N ALA A 102 19.82 -13.16 -2.24
CA ALA A 102 20.42 -14.36 -2.81
C ALA A 102 21.74 -14.05 -3.53
N ASP A 103 21.78 -12.96 -4.31
CA ASP A 103 22.98 -12.51 -5.00
C ASP A 103 24.07 -12.07 -4.00
N ILE A 104 23.71 -11.28 -2.99
CA ILE A 104 24.63 -10.86 -1.93
C ILE A 104 25.20 -12.08 -1.19
N GLN A 105 24.38 -13.08 -0.88
CA GLN A 105 24.85 -14.28 -0.19
C GLN A 105 25.86 -15.04 -1.05
N LYS A 106 25.59 -15.19 -2.35
CA LYS A 106 26.51 -15.83 -3.29
C LYS A 106 27.84 -15.10 -3.39
N ASP A 107 27.82 -13.77 -3.47
CA ASP A 107 29.03 -12.96 -3.52
C ASP A 107 29.81 -13.03 -2.21
N LEU A 108 29.11 -13.05 -1.07
CA LEU A 108 29.71 -13.22 0.25
C LEU A 108 30.40 -14.58 0.38
N ASP A 109 29.74 -15.66 -0.05
CA ASP A 109 30.31 -17.01 0.00
C ASP A 109 31.56 -17.10 -0.89
N ALA A 110 31.51 -16.52 -2.10
CA ALA A 110 32.66 -16.47 -3.00
C ALA A 110 33.82 -15.62 -2.45
N ALA A 111 33.53 -14.47 -1.82
CA ALA A 111 34.53 -13.63 -1.18
C ALA A 111 35.18 -14.34 0.02
N THR A 112 34.38 -15.05 0.82
CA THR A 112 34.85 -15.82 1.98
C THR A 112 35.76 -16.95 1.53
N ALA A 113 35.35 -17.75 0.54
CA ALA A 113 36.18 -18.83 0.00
C ALA A 113 37.52 -18.32 -0.58
N ARG A 114 37.52 -17.16 -1.23
CA ARG A 114 38.76 -16.51 -1.71
C ARG A 114 39.65 -16.05 -0.56
N ALA A 115 39.06 -15.45 0.48
CA ALA A 115 39.79 -15.00 1.66
C ALA A 115 40.43 -16.19 2.38
N ASP A 116 39.68 -17.28 2.58
CA ASP A 116 40.18 -18.52 3.20
C ASP A 116 41.35 -19.11 2.41
N ALA A 117 41.24 -19.18 1.07
CA ALA A 117 42.32 -19.66 0.22
C ALA A 117 43.59 -18.79 0.34
N GLN A 118 43.44 -17.46 0.41
CA GLN A 118 44.57 -16.55 0.59
C GLN A 118 45.20 -16.68 1.98
N ILE A 119 44.38 -16.86 3.02
CA ILE A 119 44.85 -17.08 4.40
C ILE A 119 45.64 -18.39 4.46
N MET A 120 45.12 -19.48 3.90
CA MET A 120 45.83 -20.77 3.85
C MET A 120 47.15 -20.66 3.09
N ALA A 121 47.18 -19.98 1.95
CA ALA A 121 48.40 -19.77 1.18
C ALA A 121 49.46 -18.98 1.98
N LYS A 122 49.05 -17.87 2.63
CA LYS A 122 49.95 -17.07 3.49
C LYS A 122 50.42 -17.83 4.73
N ALA A 123 49.57 -18.67 5.31
CA ALA A 123 49.93 -19.53 6.44
C ALA A 123 51.01 -20.52 6.01
N ALA A 124 50.82 -21.22 4.89
CA ALA A 124 51.80 -22.16 4.35
C ALA A 124 53.12 -21.49 3.96
N GLU A 125 53.09 -20.29 3.38
CA GLU A 125 54.29 -19.51 3.09
C GLU A 125 55.02 -19.11 4.39
N SER A 126 54.28 -18.63 5.38
CA SER A 126 54.86 -18.23 6.67
C SER A 126 55.48 -19.42 7.40
N GLU A 127 54.85 -20.59 7.34
CA GLU A 127 55.36 -21.82 7.95
C GLU A 127 56.65 -22.29 7.28
N LYS A 128 56.75 -22.18 5.95
CA LYS A 128 58.02 -22.41 5.23
C LYS A 128 59.11 -21.44 5.68
N ARG A 129 58.83 -20.13 5.71
CA ARG A 129 59.81 -19.14 6.17
C ARG A 129 60.26 -19.39 7.61
N ILE A 130 59.34 -19.79 8.50
CA ILE A 130 59.67 -20.14 9.88
C ILE A 130 60.59 -21.37 9.92
N ALA A 131 60.33 -22.39 9.11
CA ALA A 131 61.20 -23.56 8.99
C ALA A 131 62.59 -23.17 8.49
N ASP A 132 62.69 -22.38 7.43
CA ASP A 132 63.97 -21.91 6.87
C ASP A 132 64.77 -21.08 7.91
N ILE A 133 64.10 -20.17 8.63
CA ILE A 133 64.72 -19.38 9.71
C ILE A 133 65.21 -20.29 10.83
N ARG A 134 64.43 -21.32 11.20
CA ARG A 134 64.81 -22.28 12.23
C ARG A 134 66.05 -23.08 11.82
N ASP A 135 66.10 -23.55 10.58
CA ASP A 135 67.23 -24.30 10.05
C ASP A 135 68.51 -23.44 10.01
N HIS A 136 68.42 -22.20 9.52
CA HIS A 136 69.53 -21.24 9.54
C HIS A 136 69.98 -20.85 10.96
N ALA A 137 69.04 -20.70 11.90
CA ALA A 137 69.38 -20.44 13.29
C ALA A 137 70.13 -21.62 13.92
N LEU A 138 69.73 -22.86 13.64
CA LEU A 138 70.43 -24.05 14.11
C LEU A 138 71.84 -24.17 13.54
N GLU A 139 72.02 -23.86 12.26
CA GLU A 139 73.34 -23.81 11.61
C GLU A 139 74.23 -22.74 12.27
N SER A 140 73.71 -21.51 12.41
CA SER A 140 74.43 -20.40 13.03
C SER A 140 74.82 -20.70 14.49
N VAL A 141 73.92 -21.31 15.27
CA VAL A 141 74.23 -21.74 16.64
C VAL A 141 75.32 -22.81 16.66
N THR A 142 75.31 -23.73 15.70
CA THR A 142 76.35 -24.78 15.59
C THR A 142 77.71 -24.20 15.26
N GLU A 143 77.77 -23.24 14.33
CA GLU A 143 78.99 -22.52 13.97
C GLU A 143 79.55 -21.75 15.18
N VAL A 144 78.73 -20.90 15.81
CA VAL A 144 79.14 -20.13 17.00
C VAL A 144 79.57 -21.06 18.14
N ALA A 145 78.90 -22.19 18.35
CA ALA A 145 79.29 -23.15 19.39
C ALA A 145 80.63 -23.82 19.09
N ARG A 146 80.93 -24.15 17.82
CA ARG A 146 82.23 -24.70 17.40
C ARG A 146 83.35 -23.69 17.57
N ASP A 147 83.13 -22.46 17.14
CA ASP A 147 84.10 -21.38 17.24
C ASP A 147 84.41 -21.07 18.71
N THR A 148 83.36 -20.90 19.53
CA THR A 148 83.50 -20.64 20.97
C THR A 148 84.20 -21.79 21.69
N ALA A 149 83.84 -23.05 21.39
CA ALA A 149 84.49 -24.21 21.98
C ALA A 149 85.97 -24.32 21.56
N GLY A 150 86.28 -24.01 20.29
CA GLY A 150 87.65 -23.96 19.78
C GLY A 150 88.50 -22.90 20.48
N GLU A 151 87.96 -21.69 20.65
CA GLU A 151 88.63 -20.61 21.39
C GLU A 151 88.87 -20.99 22.86
N ILE A 152 87.88 -21.61 23.52
CA ILE A 152 88.02 -22.08 24.90
C ILE A 152 89.15 -23.12 25.01
N VAL A 153 89.19 -24.12 24.13
CA VAL A 153 90.24 -25.16 24.14
C VAL A 153 91.63 -24.56 23.90
N ALA A 154 91.73 -23.59 22.97
CA ALA A 154 92.98 -22.86 22.73
C ALA A 154 93.43 -22.05 23.96
N HIS A 155 92.49 -21.38 24.64
CA HIS A 155 92.79 -20.59 25.84
C HIS A 155 93.30 -21.45 27.00
N PHE A 156 92.81 -22.68 27.16
CA PHE A 156 93.27 -23.62 28.19
C PHE A 156 94.54 -24.42 27.80
N GLY A 157 95.17 -24.09 26.67
CA GLY A 157 96.45 -24.66 26.25
C GLY A 157 96.37 -26.03 25.54
N GLY A 158 95.18 -26.43 25.09
CA GLY A 158 95.00 -27.64 24.27
C GLY A 158 95.27 -27.39 22.79
N SER A 159 95.67 -28.41 22.03
CA SER A 159 95.72 -28.31 20.57
C SER A 159 94.32 -28.42 19.99
N VAL A 160 93.88 -27.40 19.23
CA VAL A 160 92.57 -27.42 18.58
C VAL A 160 92.59 -28.40 17.41
N ASP A 161 91.93 -29.54 17.59
CA ASP A 161 91.55 -30.41 16.48
C ASP A 161 90.11 -30.07 16.07
N ALA A 162 89.96 -29.42 14.92
CA ALA A 162 88.66 -28.97 14.40
C ALA A 162 87.70 -30.15 14.16
N GLY A 163 88.21 -31.34 13.84
CA GLY A 163 87.40 -32.55 13.68
C GLY A 163 86.79 -33.00 15.01
N ALA A 164 87.62 -33.19 16.03
CA ALA A 164 87.17 -33.64 17.36
C ALA A 164 86.24 -32.63 18.05
N VAL A 165 86.48 -31.32 17.93
CA VAL A 165 85.58 -30.28 18.47
C VAL A 165 84.24 -30.28 17.73
N GLY A 166 84.27 -30.41 16.39
CA GLY A 166 83.07 -30.50 15.57
C GLY A 166 82.18 -31.71 15.93
N ASP A 167 82.79 -32.87 16.17
CA ASP A 167 82.10 -34.10 16.55
C ASP A 167 81.52 -34.03 17.97
N ALA A 168 82.25 -33.44 18.93
CA ALA A 168 81.79 -33.28 20.30
C ALA A 168 80.61 -32.30 20.41
N VAL A 169 80.64 -31.18 19.68
CA VAL A 169 79.55 -30.21 19.60
C VAL A 169 78.32 -30.83 18.92
N ALA A 170 78.52 -31.57 17.82
CA ALA A 170 77.44 -32.26 17.13
C ALA A 170 76.77 -33.35 18.00
N ALA A 171 77.54 -34.08 18.81
CA ALA A 171 77.01 -35.06 19.75
C ALA A 171 76.17 -34.41 20.87
N ARG A 172 76.50 -33.18 21.28
CA ARG A 172 75.75 -32.43 22.29
C ARG A 172 74.52 -31.70 21.76
N LEU A 173 74.47 -31.36 20.47
CA LEU A 173 73.29 -30.78 19.81
C LEU A 173 72.23 -31.81 19.42
N LYS A 174 72.58 -33.10 19.33
CA LYS A 174 71.67 -34.21 18.97
C LYS A 174 71.04 -34.95 20.17
N GLY A 175 71.47 -34.63 21.40
CA GLY A 175 70.92 -35.21 22.65
C GLY A 175 69.91 -34.28 23.30
#